data_AF-A0A967D1D8-F1
#
_entry.id   AF-A0A967D1D8-F1
#
_cell.length_a   1.000
_cell.length_b   1.000
_cell.length_c   1.000
_cell.angle_alpha   90.00
_cell.angle_beta   90.00
_cell.angle_gamma   90.00
#
_symmetry.space_group_name_H-M   'P 1'
#
loop_
_entity.id
_entity.type
_entity.pdbx_description
1 polymer ?
#
loop_
_entity_poly.entity_id
_entity_poly.type
_entity_poly.pdbx_seq_one_letter_code
_entity_poly.pdbx_strand_id
1 'polypeptide(L)'
;MSHQLAGDDDPRVRYQWLLEHAPTADERLLDSLATAARFDPGDTITDREWLAKAISLIPQRLAAPLTTRLFAEATEHESETAAICLPLWKRCGWQGDVAVLLAALMAIESDAGQQAAWESFSAGVTAANRSWQQLIASRTDDESGLIRSWIERDRSLAGDRGAAAAQQLAAWERLQNDRSAETLAMCRDVVRRRETQFWKPAVEGLRRLGDAADAARLTACLAELPPTAFADTIRVLLQHRSWTPTLIAAIESQQIPSGLIDAGSWQKLRQHPDRDVAARANKLQAAGSLAADSELWDRYHAALAEPGDLSAGKLLFAKHCTACHRLDGIGSAVGP
;
A
#
# COMPACT_ATOMS: atom_id res chain seq x y z
N MET A 1 0.52 30.22 -34.43
CA MET A 1 -0.53 29.18 -34.51
C MET A 1 -0.45 28.21 -33.35
N SER A 2 0.67 27.51 -33.08
CA SER A 2 0.74 26.54 -31.96
C SER A 2 0.39 27.14 -30.58
N HIS A 3 0.89 28.34 -30.24
CA HIS A 3 0.54 29.03 -28.98
C HIS A 3 -0.95 29.42 -28.85
N GLN A 4 -1.68 29.61 -29.95
CA GLN A 4 -3.10 29.94 -29.90
C GLN A 4 -3.95 28.72 -29.54
N LEU A 5 -3.55 27.52 -29.99
CA LEU A 5 -4.26 26.28 -29.68
C LEU A 5 -4.07 25.83 -28.22
N ALA A 6 -2.93 26.19 -27.62
CA ALA A 6 -2.68 25.92 -26.21
C ALA A 6 -3.64 26.68 -25.28
N GLY A 7 -4.14 27.86 -25.68
CA GLY A 7 -5.06 28.67 -24.88
C GLY A 7 -6.49 28.69 -25.42
N ASP A 8 -6.90 27.67 -26.18
CA ASP A 8 -8.23 27.62 -26.80
C ASP A 8 -9.34 27.47 -25.75
N ASP A 9 -10.49 28.09 -26.01
CA ASP A 9 -11.66 28.03 -25.14
C ASP A 9 -12.27 26.61 -25.11
N ASP A 10 -12.09 25.81 -26.16
CA ASP A 10 -12.51 24.41 -26.18
C ASP A 10 -11.45 23.52 -25.47
N PRO A 11 -11.78 22.90 -24.32
CA PRO A 11 -10.84 22.02 -23.62
C PRO A 11 -10.35 20.85 -24.48
N ARG A 12 -11.14 20.42 -25.47
CA ARG A 12 -10.73 19.35 -26.39
C ARG A 12 -9.54 19.73 -27.23
N VAL A 13 -9.50 20.97 -27.68
CA VAL A 13 -8.35 21.51 -28.41
C VAL A 13 -7.13 21.55 -27.49
N ARG A 14 -7.30 21.99 -26.23
CA ARG A 14 -6.21 22.06 -25.24
C ARG A 14 -5.62 20.69 -24.92
N TYR A 15 -6.43 19.68 -24.56
CA TYR A 15 -5.88 18.36 -24.25
C TYR A 15 -5.39 17.61 -25.49
N GLN A 16 -5.96 17.84 -26.68
CA GLN A 16 -5.41 17.28 -27.92
C GLN A 16 -4.02 17.86 -28.20
N TRP A 17 -3.87 19.18 -28.06
CA TRP A 17 -2.57 19.84 -28.20
C TRP A 17 -1.55 19.32 -27.19
N LEU A 18 -1.95 19.14 -25.92
CA LEU A 18 -1.09 18.53 -24.89
C LEU A 18 -0.70 17.10 -25.25
N LEU A 19 -1.62 16.24 -25.68
CA LEU A 19 -1.31 14.86 -26.04
C LEU A 19 -0.29 14.76 -27.19
N GLU A 20 -0.34 15.70 -28.13
CA GLU A 20 0.60 15.78 -29.25
C GLU A 20 1.98 16.31 -28.80
N HIS A 21 2.03 17.37 -28.00
CA HIS A 21 3.27 18.10 -27.72
C HIS A 21 3.96 17.68 -26.43
N ALA A 22 3.21 17.27 -25.40
CA ALA A 22 3.74 16.92 -24.09
C ALA A 22 4.85 15.86 -24.14
N PRO A 23 4.73 14.72 -24.86
CA PRO A 23 5.74 13.66 -24.80
C PRO A 23 7.14 14.09 -25.25
N THR A 24 7.23 15.06 -26.17
CA THR A 24 8.48 15.53 -26.76
C THR A 24 8.85 16.97 -26.35
N ALA A 25 8.11 17.57 -25.43
CA ALA A 25 8.27 18.98 -25.09
C ALA A 25 9.66 19.31 -24.52
N ASP A 26 10.15 20.52 -24.81
CA ASP A 26 11.32 21.12 -24.19
C ASP A 26 10.93 22.37 -23.38
N GLU A 27 11.91 23.03 -22.76
CA GLU A 27 11.70 24.20 -21.90
C GLU A 27 11.01 25.36 -22.61
N ARG A 28 11.13 25.45 -23.95
CA ARG A 28 10.53 26.54 -24.74
C ARG A 28 9.01 26.43 -24.79
N LEU A 29 8.47 25.23 -24.57
CA LEU A 29 7.03 24.98 -24.54
C LEU A 29 6.44 25.09 -23.14
N LEU A 30 7.23 25.38 -22.09
CA LEU A 30 6.76 25.37 -20.72
C LEU A 30 5.51 26.25 -20.49
N ASP A 31 5.53 27.51 -20.95
CA ASP A 31 4.38 28.41 -20.79
C ASP A 31 3.15 27.95 -21.59
N SER A 32 3.36 27.31 -22.74
CA SER A 32 2.26 26.77 -23.55
C SER A 32 1.67 25.50 -22.94
N LEU A 33 2.51 24.64 -22.36
CA LEU A 33 2.08 23.50 -21.57
C LEU A 33 1.25 23.97 -20.38
N ALA A 34 1.72 24.98 -19.63
CA ALA A 34 0.99 25.53 -18.50
C ALA A 34 -0.35 26.14 -18.92
N THR A 35 -0.36 26.91 -20.01
CA THR A 35 -1.60 27.49 -20.57
C THR A 35 -2.62 26.42 -20.95
N ALA A 36 -2.18 25.36 -21.64
CA ALA A 36 -3.07 24.27 -22.05
C ALA A 36 -3.55 23.41 -20.88
N ALA A 37 -2.67 23.20 -19.89
CA ALA A 37 -2.95 22.42 -18.70
C ALA A 37 -3.75 23.18 -17.63
N ARG A 38 -4.01 24.48 -17.83
CA ARG A 38 -4.76 25.30 -16.87
C ARG A 38 -6.11 24.66 -16.56
N PHE A 39 -6.46 24.60 -15.29
CA PHE A 39 -7.81 24.27 -14.87
C PHE A 39 -8.79 25.37 -15.31
N ASP A 40 -9.91 24.98 -15.91
CA ASP A 40 -11.02 25.88 -16.20
C ASP A 40 -12.31 25.37 -15.52
N PRO A 41 -13.04 26.22 -14.77
CA PRO A 41 -14.33 25.84 -14.19
C PRO A 41 -15.35 25.34 -15.23
N GLY A 42 -15.25 25.79 -16.48
CA GLY A 42 -16.08 25.35 -17.60
C GLY A 42 -15.79 23.91 -18.08
N ASP A 43 -14.64 23.35 -17.72
CA ASP A 43 -14.26 22.00 -18.14
C ASP A 43 -15.13 20.94 -17.48
N THR A 44 -15.62 19.99 -18.27
CA THR A 44 -16.36 18.84 -17.72
C THR A 44 -15.41 17.91 -16.97
N ILE A 45 -15.97 16.98 -16.17
CA ILE A 45 -15.18 15.95 -15.48
C ILE A 45 -14.33 15.16 -16.48
N THR A 46 -14.91 14.79 -17.63
CA THR A 46 -14.21 14.05 -18.70
C THR A 46 -13.05 14.85 -19.28
N ASP A 47 -13.23 16.16 -19.47
CA ASP A 47 -12.16 17.03 -20.00
C ASP A 47 -10.98 17.10 -19.03
N ARG A 48 -11.27 17.23 -17.73
CA ARG A 48 -10.25 17.23 -16.67
C ARG A 48 -9.50 15.90 -16.60
N GLU A 49 -10.17 14.77 -16.80
CA GLU A 49 -9.51 13.47 -16.88
C GLU A 49 -8.55 13.36 -18.08
N TRP A 50 -8.93 13.91 -19.24
CA TRP A 50 -8.05 13.95 -20.41
C TRP A 50 -6.87 14.90 -20.22
N LEU A 51 -7.10 16.07 -19.62
CA LEU A 51 -6.02 16.98 -19.23
C LEU A 51 -5.03 16.28 -18.29
N ALA A 52 -5.53 15.60 -17.24
CA ALA A 52 -4.69 14.88 -16.29
C ALA A 52 -3.85 13.79 -16.97
N LYS A 53 -4.42 13.04 -17.92
CA LYS A 53 -3.68 12.06 -18.74
C LYS A 53 -2.62 12.74 -19.60
N ALA A 54 -2.94 13.83 -20.27
CA ALA A 54 -2.01 14.53 -21.15
C ALA A 54 -0.83 15.14 -20.37
N ILE A 55 -1.10 15.79 -19.23
CA ILE A 55 -0.09 16.33 -18.30
C ILE A 55 0.82 15.20 -17.79
N SER A 56 0.27 14.00 -17.56
CA SER A 56 1.06 12.86 -17.13
C SER A 56 2.12 12.42 -18.15
N LEU A 57 2.03 12.81 -19.43
CA LEU A 57 3.02 12.47 -20.46
C LEU A 57 4.22 13.43 -20.51
N ILE A 58 4.19 14.53 -19.75
CA ILE A 58 5.22 15.57 -19.79
C ILE A 58 6.58 15.01 -19.34
N PRO A 59 7.70 15.36 -19.98
CA PRO A 59 8.99 14.76 -19.65
C PRO A 59 9.40 15.14 -18.23
N GLN A 60 10.06 14.21 -17.53
CA GLN A 60 10.46 14.37 -16.13
C GLN A 60 11.11 15.73 -15.82
N ARG A 61 12.05 16.18 -16.67
CA ARG A 61 12.75 17.47 -16.53
C ARG A 61 11.83 18.70 -16.50
N LEU A 62 10.62 18.60 -17.05
CA LEU A 62 9.63 19.69 -17.09
C LEU A 62 8.55 19.56 -16.01
N ALA A 63 8.48 18.44 -15.29
CA ALA A 63 7.42 18.19 -14.32
C ALA A 63 7.43 19.21 -13.16
N ALA A 64 8.60 19.46 -12.58
CA ALA A 64 8.78 20.44 -11.51
C ALA A 64 8.48 21.88 -11.97
N PRO A 65 9.10 22.43 -13.03
CA PRO A 65 8.82 23.80 -13.46
C PRO A 65 7.37 23.99 -13.92
N LEU A 66 6.75 22.98 -14.55
CA LEU A 66 5.33 23.04 -14.88
C LEU A 66 4.45 23.11 -13.63
N THR A 67 4.73 22.27 -12.64
CA THR A 67 3.98 22.28 -11.36
C THR A 67 4.06 23.65 -10.72
N THR A 68 5.26 24.23 -10.59
CA THR A 68 5.42 25.60 -10.08
C THR A 68 4.62 26.62 -10.89
N ARG A 69 4.65 26.53 -12.22
CA ARG A 69 3.93 27.47 -13.10
C ARG A 69 2.41 27.37 -12.96
N LEU A 70 1.86 26.15 -12.90
CA LEU A 70 0.42 25.92 -12.74
C LEU A 70 -0.10 26.49 -11.42
N PHE A 71 0.63 26.26 -10.32
CA PHE A 71 0.19 26.73 -9.01
C PHE A 71 0.44 28.21 -8.75
N ALA A 72 1.37 28.84 -9.46
CA ALA A 72 1.52 30.30 -9.45
C ALA A 72 0.27 31.03 -9.98
N GLU A 73 -0.57 30.37 -10.79
CA GLU A 73 -1.79 30.94 -11.39
C GLU A 73 -3.09 30.38 -10.79
N ALA A 74 -3.00 29.37 -9.90
CA ALA A 74 -4.16 28.60 -9.43
C ALA A 74 -4.68 29.01 -8.04
N THR A 75 -4.47 30.25 -7.59
CA THR A 75 -4.75 30.68 -6.21
C THR A 75 -6.18 30.40 -5.72
N GLU A 76 -7.18 30.46 -6.61
CA GLU A 76 -8.60 30.19 -6.27
C GLU A 76 -9.03 28.74 -6.55
N HIS A 77 -8.21 27.96 -7.26
CA HIS A 77 -8.54 26.62 -7.78
C HIS A 77 -7.40 25.61 -7.55
N GLU A 78 -6.68 25.74 -6.43
CA GLU A 78 -5.54 24.88 -6.11
C GLU A 78 -5.95 23.41 -6.01
N SER A 79 -7.10 23.12 -5.40
CA SER A 79 -7.59 21.75 -5.20
C SER A 79 -7.88 21.05 -6.54
N GLU A 80 -8.55 21.76 -7.45
CA GLU A 80 -8.86 21.26 -8.79
C GLU A 80 -7.62 21.15 -9.66
N THR A 81 -6.68 22.09 -9.53
CA THR A 81 -5.37 22.05 -10.19
C THR A 81 -4.53 20.88 -9.66
N ALA A 82 -4.60 20.57 -8.37
CA ALA A 82 -3.96 19.40 -7.79
C ALA A 82 -4.55 18.11 -8.35
N ALA A 83 -5.87 18.03 -8.51
CA ALA A 83 -6.56 16.86 -9.06
C ALA A 83 -6.07 16.48 -10.47
N ILE A 84 -5.84 17.47 -11.35
CA ILE A 84 -5.28 17.22 -12.69
C ILE A 84 -3.79 16.83 -12.67
N CYS A 85 -3.04 17.24 -11.64
CA CYS A 85 -1.62 16.91 -11.50
C CYS A 85 -1.35 15.54 -10.86
N LEU A 86 -2.34 14.91 -10.23
CA LEU A 86 -2.15 13.64 -9.51
C LEU A 86 -1.43 12.56 -10.36
N PRO A 87 -1.82 12.27 -11.62
CA PRO A 87 -1.16 11.23 -12.40
C PRO A 87 0.32 11.55 -12.73
N LEU A 88 0.64 12.83 -12.93
CA LEU A 88 2.02 13.29 -13.12
C LEU A 88 2.84 13.04 -11.86
N TRP A 89 2.36 13.46 -10.69
CA TRP A 89 3.05 13.27 -9.41
C TRP A 89 3.26 11.79 -9.09
N LYS A 90 2.25 10.94 -9.34
CA LYS A 90 2.37 9.50 -9.17
C LYS A 90 3.44 8.90 -10.08
N ARG A 91 3.48 9.27 -11.37
CA ARG A 91 4.52 8.78 -12.29
C ARG A 91 5.90 9.25 -11.84
N CYS A 92 6.05 10.51 -11.44
CA CYS A 92 7.32 11.03 -10.94
C CYS A 92 7.77 10.32 -9.66
N GLY A 93 6.84 9.99 -8.75
CA GLY A 93 7.12 9.14 -7.59
C GLY A 93 7.65 7.76 -7.99
N TRP A 94 7.04 7.14 -9.01
CA TRP A 94 7.51 5.86 -9.56
C TRP A 94 8.91 5.97 -10.18
N GLN A 95 9.23 7.09 -10.82
CA GLN A 95 10.55 7.40 -11.39
C GLN A 95 11.58 7.78 -10.32
N GLY A 96 11.14 8.21 -9.13
CA GLY A 96 11.98 8.73 -8.06
C GLY A 96 12.37 10.19 -8.21
N ASP A 97 11.59 10.98 -8.96
CA ASP A 97 11.87 12.40 -9.19
C ASP A 97 11.29 13.29 -8.09
N VAL A 98 12.05 13.49 -7.02
CA VAL A 98 11.58 14.32 -5.90
C VAL A 98 11.43 15.80 -6.25
N ALA A 99 12.00 16.29 -7.36
CA ALA A 99 11.94 17.71 -7.71
C ALA A 99 10.50 18.20 -7.91
N VAL A 100 9.63 17.38 -8.52
CA VAL A 100 8.22 17.75 -8.70
C VAL A 100 7.45 17.76 -7.38
N LEU A 101 7.78 16.85 -6.46
CA LEU A 101 7.16 16.83 -5.14
C LEU A 101 7.53 18.09 -4.37
N LEU A 102 8.81 18.44 -4.36
CA LEU A 102 9.30 19.67 -3.71
C LEU A 102 8.65 20.90 -4.31
N ALA A 103 8.57 20.98 -5.65
CA ALA A 103 7.87 22.06 -6.34
C ALA A 103 6.39 22.17 -5.92
N ALA A 104 5.67 21.05 -5.82
CA ALA A 104 4.28 21.03 -5.36
C ALA A 104 4.16 21.48 -3.90
N LEU A 105 4.96 20.92 -2.99
CA LEU A 105 4.92 21.23 -1.56
C LEU A 105 5.30 22.69 -1.25
N MET A 106 6.08 23.33 -2.12
CA MET A 106 6.47 24.74 -1.98
C MET A 106 5.49 25.71 -2.65
N ALA A 107 4.86 25.32 -3.75
CA ALA A 107 3.99 26.20 -4.53
C ALA A 107 2.53 26.18 -4.08
N ILE A 108 2.06 25.10 -3.46
CA ILE A 108 0.68 24.96 -3.00
C ILE A 108 0.55 25.51 -1.59
N GLU A 109 -0.41 26.43 -1.37
CA GLU A 109 -0.66 27.00 -0.05
C GLU A 109 -1.59 26.13 0.80
N SER A 110 -2.60 25.51 0.18
CA SER A 110 -3.58 24.68 0.88
C SER A 110 -3.02 23.34 1.38
N ASP A 111 -3.30 23.01 2.64
CA ASP A 111 -2.90 21.73 3.25
C ASP A 111 -3.49 20.53 2.48
N ALA A 112 -4.72 20.65 1.99
CA ALA A 112 -5.36 19.62 1.17
C ALA A 112 -4.63 19.36 -0.15
N GLY A 113 -4.17 20.41 -0.85
CA GLY A 113 -3.42 20.26 -2.09
C GLY A 113 -2.01 19.70 -1.85
N GLN A 114 -1.33 20.15 -0.79
CA GLN A 114 -0.03 19.58 -0.38
C GLN A 114 -0.15 18.10 -0.01
N GLN A 115 -1.19 17.73 0.74
CA GLN A 115 -1.50 16.34 1.08
C GLN A 115 -1.76 15.52 -0.19
N ALA A 116 -2.53 16.03 -1.14
CA ALA A 116 -2.79 15.33 -2.40
C ALA A 116 -1.51 15.08 -3.22
N ALA A 117 -0.59 16.05 -3.24
CA ALA A 117 0.73 15.89 -3.85
C ALA A 117 1.57 14.81 -3.15
N TRP A 118 1.64 14.88 -1.83
CA TRP A 118 2.34 13.88 -1.00
C TRP A 118 1.79 12.47 -1.22
N GLU A 119 0.47 12.30 -1.18
CA GLU A 119 -0.18 11.00 -1.32
C GLU A 119 0.02 10.40 -2.71
N SER A 120 -0.22 11.19 -3.75
CA SER A 120 -0.09 10.71 -5.13
C SER A 120 1.35 10.33 -5.45
N PHE A 121 2.32 11.17 -5.05
CA PHE A 121 3.73 10.88 -5.22
C PHE A 121 4.16 9.63 -4.43
N SER A 122 3.75 9.54 -3.16
CA SER A 122 4.02 8.38 -2.29
C SER A 122 3.47 7.08 -2.88
N ALA A 123 2.29 7.11 -3.49
CA ALA A 123 1.72 5.96 -4.19
C ALA A 123 2.61 5.49 -5.35
N GLY A 124 3.25 6.43 -6.06
CA GLY A 124 4.28 6.13 -7.07
C GLY A 124 5.52 5.46 -6.48
N VAL A 125 6.04 6.00 -5.37
CA VAL A 125 7.19 5.44 -4.63
C VAL A 125 6.90 4.01 -4.18
N THR A 126 5.70 3.76 -3.62
CA THR A 126 5.23 2.42 -3.21
C THR A 126 5.16 1.47 -4.40
N ALA A 127 4.56 1.91 -5.52
CA ALA A 127 4.42 1.08 -6.72
C ALA A 127 5.79 0.69 -7.32
N ALA A 128 6.81 1.53 -7.16
CA ALA A 128 8.18 1.23 -7.56
C ALA A 128 9.01 0.51 -6.48
N ASN A 129 8.45 0.25 -5.29
CA ASN A 129 9.14 -0.32 -4.13
C ASN A 129 10.46 0.42 -3.79
N ARG A 130 10.44 1.75 -3.86
CA ARG A 130 11.59 2.62 -3.55
C ARG A 130 11.58 2.98 -2.06
N SER A 131 12.75 3.31 -1.49
CA SER A 131 12.81 3.85 -0.13
C SER A 131 12.99 5.37 -0.11
N TRP A 132 12.41 6.02 0.88
CA TRP A 132 12.60 7.46 1.09
C TRP A 132 14.06 7.80 1.36
N GLN A 133 14.78 6.96 2.11
CA GLN A 133 16.20 7.12 2.40
C GLN A 133 17.06 7.16 1.12
N GLN A 134 16.73 6.35 0.11
CA GLN A 134 17.42 6.40 -1.18
C GLN A 134 17.11 7.68 -1.95
N LEU A 135 15.85 8.13 -1.93
CA LEU A 135 15.41 9.31 -2.68
C LEU A 135 15.98 10.62 -2.13
N ILE A 136 16.18 10.71 -0.81
CA ILE A 136 16.71 11.91 -0.16
C ILE A 136 18.24 11.89 0.00
N ALA A 137 18.91 10.76 -0.18
CA ALA A 137 20.36 10.64 0.06
C ALA A 137 21.23 11.59 -0.76
N SER A 138 20.78 11.99 -1.97
CA SER A 138 21.51 12.88 -2.87
C SER A 138 20.94 14.30 -2.91
N ARG A 139 20.11 14.68 -1.93
CA ARG A 139 19.41 15.96 -1.88
C ARG A 139 20.07 16.92 -0.91
N THR A 140 19.72 18.20 -1.01
CA THR A 140 20.18 19.17 -0.01
C THR A 140 19.56 18.86 1.36
N ASP A 141 20.12 19.41 2.42
CA ASP A 141 19.59 19.21 3.78
C ASP A 141 18.18 19.79 3.92
N ASP A 142 17.89 20.92 3.28
CA ASP A 142 16.57 21.56 3.28
C ASP A 142 15.52 20.71 2.55
N GLU A 143 15.85 20.24 1.34
CA GLU A 143 14.96 19.35 0.57
C GLU A 143 14.67 18.05 1.32
N SER A 144 15.73 17.45 1.88
CA SER A 144 15.60 16.25 2.70
C SER A 144 14.80 16.51 3.97
N GLY A 145 14.98 17.69 4.59
CA GLY A 145 14.26 18.13 5.78
C GLY A 145 12.76 18.27 5.53
N LEU A 146 12.38 18.87 4.41
CA LEU A 146 10.97 18.98 4.00
C LEU A 146 10.34 17.60 3.80
N ILE A 147 10.99 16.68 3.09
CA ILE A 147 10.45 15.32 2.90
C ILE A 147 10.35 14.58 4.24
N ARG A 148 11.35 14.71 5.13
CA ARG A 148 11.30 14.10 6.46
C ARG A 148 10.16 14.63 7.32
N SER A 149 9.78 15.91 7.20
CA SER A 149 8.67 16.48 7.96
C SER A 149 7.31 15.88 7.53
N TRP A 150 7.15 15.56 6.24
CA TRP A 150 5.96 14.84 5.75
C TRP A 150 5.93 13.37 6.19
N ILE A 151 7.09 12.70 6.23
CA ILE A 151 7.18 11.35 6.82
C ILE A 151 6.85 11.38 8.32
N GLU A 152 7.26 12.43 9.05
CA GLU A 152 6.87 12.64 10.44
C GLU A 152 5.36 12.88 10.58
N ARG A 153 4.74 13.67 9.70
CA ARG A 153 3.28 13.84 9.66
C ARG A 153 2.57 12.49 9.48
N ASP A 154 3.03 11.65 8.57
CA ASP A 154 2.48 10.30 8.38
C ASP A 154 2.66 9.42 9.63
N ARG A 155 3.81 9.48 10.30
CA ARG A 155 4.02 8.75 11.58
C ARG A 155 3.07 9.25 12.67
N SER A 156 2.90 10.56 12.79
CA SER A 156 1.97 11.17 13.73
C SER A 156 0.53 10.72 13.46
N LEU A 157 0.08 10.80 12.20
CA LEU A 157 -1.28 10.38 11.80
C LEU A 157 -1.49 8.87 12.00
N ALA A 158 -0.51 8.04 11.64
CA ALA A 158 -0.58 6.59 11.84
C ALA A 158 -0.71 6.21 13.33
N GLY A 159 -0.07 6.98 14.22
CA GLY A 159 -0.12 6.79 15.68
C GLY A 159 -1.28 7.47 16.40
N ASP A 160 -2.04 8.33 15.73
CA ASP A 160 -3.12 9.12 16.34
C ASP A 160 -4.38 8.30 16.59
N ARG A 161 -4.64 7.97 17.87
CA ARG A 161 -5.83 7.20 18.29
C ARG A 161 -7.15 7.97 18.13
N GLY A 162 -7.10 9.29 17.91
CA GLY A 162 -8.28 10.12 17.62
C GLY A 162 -8.63 10.22 16.15
N ALA A 163 -7.70 9.87 15.25
CA ALA A 163 -7.90 9.94 13.81
C ALA A 163 -8.84 8.84 13.30
N ALA A 164 -9.45 9.07 12.13
CA ALA A 164 -10.26 8.04 11.50
C ALA A 164 -9.40 6.85 11.07
N ALA A 165 -9.89 5.62 11.33
CA ALA A 165 -9.21 4.37 11.00
C ALA A 165 -8.66 4.31 9.56
N ALA A 166 -9.42 4.83 8.59
CA ALA A 166 -9.03 4.89 7.18
C ALA A 166 -7.83 5.84 6.95
N GLN A 167 -7.78 6.98 7.63
CA GLN A 167 -6.67 7.94 7.53
C GLN A 167 -5.39 7.36 8.14
N GLN A 168 -5.49 6.71 9.30
CA GLN A 168 -4.37 6.02 9.91
C GLN A 168 -3.81 4.93 8.99
N LEU A 169 -4.69 4.13 8.36
CA LEU A 169 -4.27 3.07 7.46
C LEU A 169 -3.57 3.62 6.19
N ALA A 170 -4.10 4.71 5.62
CA ALA A 170 -3.46 5.38 4.49
C ALA A 170 -2.05 5.91 4.85
N ALA A 171 -1.87 6.45 6.06
CA ALA A 171 -0.55 6.84 6.56
C ALA A 171 0.38 5.63 6.70
N TRP A 172 -0.09 4.53 7.28
CA TRP A 172 0.65 3.27 7.36
C TRP A 172 1.09 2.75 5.98
N GLU A 173 0.24 2.89 4.95
CA GLU A 173 0.59 2.51 3.58
C GLU A 173 1.73 3.34 3.01
N ARG A 174 1.75 4.66 3.26
CA ARG A 174 2.85 5.55 2.82
C ARG A 174 4.15 5.27 3.59
N LEU A 175 4.06 4.95 4.88
CA LEU A 175 5.20 4.58 5.72
C LEU A 175 5.87 3.26 5.33
N GLN A 176 5.24 2.44 4.49
CA GLN A 176 5.85 1.19 4.02
C GLN A 176 7.19 1.38 3.28
N ASN A 177 7.45 2.58 2.76
CA ASN A 177 8.70 2.95 2.08
C ASN A 177 9.69 3.68 2.98
N ASP A 178 9.28 4.04 4.19
CA ASP A 178 10.18 4.62 5.18
C ASP A 178 11.01 3.49 5.82
N ARG A 179 12.33 3.67 5.81
CA ARG A 179 13.33 2.75 6.38
C ARG A 179 13.96 3.29 7.65
N SER A 180 13.29 4.22 8.33
CA SER A 180 13.75 4.81 9.58
C SER A 180 13.64 3.83 10.76
N ALA A 181 14.45 4.06 11.80
CA ALA A 181 14.40 3.29 13.03
C ALA A 181 13.07 3.53 13.79
N GLU A 182 12.50 4.71 13.63
CA GLU A 182 11.25 5.17 14.22
C GLU A 182 10.06 4.41 13.64
N THR A 183 9.98 4.28 12.30
CA THR A 183 8.94 3.47 11.66
C THR A 183 9.07 1.99 12.02
N LEU A 184 10.31 1.46 12.12
CA LEU A 184 10.53 0.11 12.65
C LEU A 184 10.02 -0.04 14.09
N ALA A 185 10.27 0.94 14.95
CA ALA A 185 9.78 0.92 16.33
C ALA A 185 8.24 0.94 16.40
N MET A 186 7.57 1.71 15.54
CA MET A 186 6.11 1.70 15.42
C MET A 186 5.57 0.32 14.99
N CYS A 187 6.18 -0.31 13.98
CA CYS A 187 5.81 -1.66 13.55
C CYS A 187 5.95 -2.68 14.70
N ARG A 188 7.03 -2.58 15.49
CA ARG A 188 7.24 -3.43 16.67
C ARG A 188 6.19 -3.20 17.74
N ASP A 189 5.76 -1.96 17.95
CA ASP A 189 4.72 -1.63 18.94
C ASP A 189 3.35 -2.20 18.55
N VAL A 190 2.95 -2.11 17.27
CA VAL A 190 1.72 -2.74 16.74
C VAL A 190 1.73 -4.25 17.00
N VAL A 191 2.85 -4.92 16.70
CA VAL A 191 2.98 -6.37 16.93
C VAL A 191 2.94 -6.72 18.41
N ARG A 192 3.63 -5.93 19.25
CA ARG A 192 3.64 -6.12 20.72
C ARG A 192 2.25 -5.98 21.32
N ARG A 193 1.45 -5.01 20.85
CA ARG A 193 0.10 -4.74 21.34
C ARG A 193 -0.98 -5.59 20.68
N ARG A 194 -0.64 -6.27 19.58
CA ARG A 194 -1.56 -7.07 18.75
C ARG A 194 -2.72 -6.24 18.20
N GLU A 195 -2.41 -5.04 17.74
CA GLU A 195 -3.38 -4.15 17.10
C GLU A 195 -3.72 -4.68 15.70
N THR A 196 -4.78 -5.49 15.60
CA THR A 196 -5.16 -6.24 14.39
C THR A 196 -5.41 -5.33 13.18
N GLN A 197 -5.95 -4.14 13.40
CA GLN A 197 -6.23 -3.14 12.36
C GLN A 197 -4.98 -2.73 11.57
N PHE A 198 -3.84 -2.59 12.25
CA PHE A 198 -2.58 -2.16 11.65
C PHE A 198 -1.58 -3.31 11.48
N TRP A 199 -2.01 -4.53 11.75
CA TRP A 199 -1.15 -5.71 11.77
C TRP A 199 -0.45 -5.92 10.43
N LYS A 200 -1.22 -5.93 9.34
CA LYS A 200 -0.71 -6.17 7.97
C LYS A 200 0.41 -5.20 7.57
N PRO A 201 0.25 -3.87 7.63
CA PRO A 201 1.35 -2.95 7.31
C PRO A 201 2.51 -3.08 8.31
N ALA A 202 2.25 -3.34 9.59
CA ALA A 202 3.30 -3.50 10.59
C ALA A 202 4.19 -4.74 10.32
N VAL A 203 3.60 -5.92 10.10
CA VAL A 203 4.38 -7.14 9.80
C VAL A 203 5.14 -7.03 8.49
N GLU A 204 4.57 -6.32 7.51
CA GLU A 204 5.26 -6.03 6.25
C GLU A 204 6.43 -5.05 6.46
N GLY A 205 6.28 -4.06 7.35
CA GLY A 205 7.37 -3.19 7.79
C GLY A 205 8.48 -3.97 8.49
N LEU A 206 8.13 -4.87 9.42
CA LEU A 206 9.09 -5.77 10.06
C LEU A 206 9.79 -6.66 9.02
N ARG A 207 9.09 -7.22 8.03
CA ARG A 207 9.71 -8.01 6.98
C ARG A 207 10.83 -7.26 6.25
N ARG A 208 10.68 -5.96 6.07
CA ARG A 208 11.61 -5.13 5.30
C ARG A 208 12.77 -4.59 6.13
N LEU A 209 12.56 -4.37 7.43
CA LEU A 209 13.48 -3.63 8.30
C LEU A 209 13.95 -4.40 9.53
N GLY A 210 13.18 -5.42 9.92
CA GLY A 210 13.38 -6.15 11.14
C GLY A 210 14.53 -7.14 11.06
N ASP A 211 14.82 -7.72 12.22
CA ASP A 211 15.92 -8.65 12.43
C ASP A 211 15.41 -10.05 12.82
N ALA A 212 16.33 -10.96 13.14
CA ALA A 212 15.98 -12.31 13.56
C ALA A 212 15.13 -12.34 14.86
N ALA A 213 15.26 -11.34 15.73
CA ALA A 213 14.44 -11.25 16.93
C ALA A 213 13.00 -10.86 16.61
N ASP A 214 12.76 -10.08 15.55
CA ASP A 214 11.40 -9.81 15.05
C ASP A 214 10.73 -11.08 14.52
N ALA A 215 11.47 -11.93 13.79
CA ALA A 215 10.97 -13.23 13.34
C ALA A 215 10.55 -14.12 14.52
N ALA A 216 11.38 -14.18 15.57
CA ALA A 216 11.08 -14.93 16.79
C ALA A 216 9.83 -14.39 17.50
N ARG A 217 9.68 -13.06 17.60
CA ARG A 217 8.49 -12.41 18.17
C ARG A 217 7.22 -12.76 17.41
N LEU A 218 7.24 -12.67 16.08
CA LEU A 218 6.09 -13.00 15.22
C LEU A 218 5.68 -14.47 15.36
N THR A 219 6.67 -15.36 15.39
CA THR A 219 6.45 -16.80 15.54
C THR A 219 5.87 -17.13 16.92
N ALA A 220 6.30 -16.40 17.97
CA ALA A 220 5.86 -16.62 19.34
C ALA A 220 4.39 -16.25 19.60
N CYS A 221 3.85 -15.24 18.93
CA CYS A 221 2.44 -14.86 19.07
C CYS A 221 1.53 -15.50 18.03
N LEU A 222 2.08 -16.23 17.05
CA LEU A 222 1.37 -16.65 15.85
C LEU A 222 0.10 -17.44 16.13
N ALA A 223 0.16 -18.45 17.00
CA ALA A 223 -0.98 -19.34 17.31
C ALA A 223 -2.15 -18.61 17.99
N GLU A 224 -1.93 -17.42 18.53
CA GLU A 224 -2.93 -16.60 19.22
C GLU A 224 -3.52 -15.51 18.31
N LEU A 225 -3.07 -15.42 17.05
CA LEU A 225 -3.56 -14.42 16.10
C LEU A 225 -4.91 -14.83 15.48
N PRO A 226 -5.80 -13.87 15.20
CA PRO A 226 -6.96 -14.10 14.35
C PRO A 226 -6.56 -14.62 12.96
N PRO A 227 -7.45 -15.32 12.24
CA PRO A 227 -7.11 -15.99 10.97
C PRO A 227 -6.45 -15.10 9.91
N THR A 228 -6.90 -13.85 9.78
CA THR A 228 -6.32 -12.90 8.82
C THR A 228 -4.90 -12.50 9.19
N ALA A 229 -4.66 -12.14 10.46
CA ALA A 229 -3.34 -11.79 10.98
C ALA A 229 -2.38 -12.99 10.98
N PHE A 230 -2.89 -14.20 11.24
CA PHE A 230 -2.14 -15.45 11.10
C PHE A 230 -1.63 -15.63 9.67
N ALA A 231 -2.52 -15.56 8.69
CA ALA A 231 -2.18 -15.73 7.28
C ALA A 231 -1.18 -14.67 6.78
N ASP A 232 -1.37 -13.41 7.18
CA ASP A 232 -0.42 -12.33 6.85
C ASP A 232 0.96 -12.55 7.45
N THR A 233 1.03 -13.07 8.69
CA THR A 233 2.31 -13.32 9.37
C THR A 233 3.04 -14.51 8.75
N ILE A 234 2.33 -15.60 8.44
CA ILE A 234 2.92 -16.75 7.71
C ILE A 234 3.46 -16.29 6.36
N ARG A 235 2.69 -15.51 5.59
CA ARG A 235 3.14 -14.95 4.32
C ARG A 235 4.45 -14.16 4.47
N VAL A 236 4.52 -13.29 5.48
CA VAL A 236 5.71 -12.48 5.76
C VAL A 236 6.93 -13.34 6.11
N LEU A 237 6.77 -14.31 7.01
CA LEU A 237 7.86 -15.22 7.42
C LEU A 237 8.39 -16.07 6.25
N LEU A 238 7.51 -16.50 5.34
CA LEU A 238 7.87 -17.25 4.13
C LEU A 238 8.54 -16.39 3.05
N GLN A 239 8.22 -15.10 2.98
CA GLN A 239 8.81 -14.17 2.00
C GLN A 239 10.20 -13.70 2.42
N HIS A 240 10.62 -13.92 3.67
CA HIS A 240 11.90 -13.48 4.18
C HIS A 240 12.86 -14.66 4.39
N ARG A 241 13.85 -14.78 3.51
CA ARG A 241 14.76 -15.95 3.42
C ARG A 241 15.42 -16.32 4.76
N SER A 242 15.81 -15.35 5.57
CA SER A 242 16.45 -15.63 6.87
C SER A 242 15.46 -15.89 8.00
N TRP A 243 14.16 -15.68 7.80
CA TRP A 243 13.12 -15.91 8.82
C TRP A 243 12.38 -17.22 8.62
N THR A 244 12.34 -17.73 7.38
CA THR A 244 11.73 -19.03 7.08
C THR A 244 12.31 -20.18 7.93
N PRO A 245 13.63 -20.23 8.24
CA PRO A 245 14.18 -21.22 9.18
C PRO A 245 13.59 -21.14 10.60
N THR A 246 13.21 -19.94 11.06
CA THR A 246 12.54 -19.75 12.37
C THR A 246 11.12 -20.30 12.34
N LEU A 247 10.38 -20.06 11.25
CA LEU A 247 9.03 -20.60 11.08
C LEU A 247 9.04 -22.13 11.10
N ILE A 248 9.93 -22.77 10.33
CA ILE A 248 9.97 -24.22 10.27
C ILE A 248 10.41 -24.85 11.61
N ALA A 249 11.34 -24.22 12.32
CA ALA A 249 11.74 -24.66 13.66
C ALA A 249 10.57 -24.62 14.65
N ALA A 250 9.70 -23.61 14.57
CA ALA A 250 8.53 -23.52 15.44
C ALA A 250 7.41 -24.52 15.07
N ILE A 251 7.34 -24.96 13.81
CA ILE A 251 6.47 -26.07 13.43
C ILE A 251 7.02 -27.39 13.96
N GLU A 252 8.34 -27.61 13.86
CA GLU A 252 9.00 -28.81 14.38
C GLU A 252 8.88 -28.95 15.90
N SER A 253 8.99 -27.84 16.63
CA SER A 253 8.84 -27.82 18.09
C SER A 253 7.38 -27.86 18.55
N GLN A 254 6.42 -27.95 17.63
CA GLN A 254 4.97 -27.90 17.88
C GLN A 254 4.49 -26.60 18.53
N GLN A 255 5.31 -25.55 18.56
CA GLN A 255 4.87 -24.21 18.95
C GLN A 255 3.79 -23.69 17.98
N ILE A 256 3.91 -24.04 16.69
CA ILE A 256 2.87 -23.84 15.69
C ILE A 256 2.37 -25.21 15.27
N PRO A 257 1.10 -25.56 15.54
CA PRO A 257 0.52 -26.80 15.05
C PRO A 257 0.59 -26.86 13.52
N SER A 258 1.14 -27.95 12.99
CA SER A 258 1.30 -28.18 11.55
C SER A 258 -0.01 -28.08 10.77
N GLY A 259 -1.13 -28.44 11.40
CA GLY A 259 -2.49 -28.34 10.84
C GLY A 259 -3.01 -26.92 10.64
N LEU A 260 -2.38 -25.91 11.26
CA LEU A 260 -2.73 -24.50 11.00
C LEU A 260 -2.04 -23.94 9.75
N ILE A 261 -1.05 -24.65 9.21
CA ILE A 261 -0.34 -24.24 8.00
C ILE A 261 -1.11 -24.75 6.79
N ASP A 262 -1.56 -23.82 5.93
CA ASP A 262 -2.31 -24.15 4.72
C ASP A 262 -1.44 -24.89 3.68
N ALA A 263 -2.10 -25.57 2.75
CA ALA A 263 -1.43 -26.38 1.72
C ALA A 263 -0.50 -25.54 0.82
N GLY A 264 -0.85 -24.29 0.52
CA GLY A 264 -0.03 -23.40 -0.29
C GLY A 264 1.26 -22.98 0.43
N SER A 265 1.16 -22.69 1.73
CA SER A 265 2.31 -22.42 2.59
C SER A 265 3.22 -23.65 2.73
N TRP A 266 2.66 -24.85 2.89
CA TRP A 266 3.42 -26.11 2.87
C TRP A 266 4.16 -26.33 1.55
N GLN A 267 3.50 -26.08 0.42
CA GLN A 267 4.13 -26.19 -0.89
C GLN A 267 5.33 -25.24 -1.00
N LYS A 268 5.20 -23.99 -0.56
CA LYS A 268 6.30 -23.01 -0.56
C LYS A 268 7.47 -23.46 0.32
N LEU A 269 7.20 -24.00 1.51
CA LEU A 269 8.24 -24.54 2.40
C LEU A 269 9.01 -25.70 1.74
N ARG A 270 8.29 -26.62 1.09
CA ARG A 270 8.88 -27.78 0.41
C ARG A 270 9.68 -27.42 -0.85
N GLN A 271 9.31 -26.32 -1.51
CA GLN A 271 9.97 -25.80 -2.70
C GLN A 271 10.94 -24.66 -2.39
N HIS A 272 11.23 -24.43 -1.10
CA HIS A 272 12.05 -23.31 -0.67
C HIS A 272 13.48 -23.42 -1.25
N PRO A 273 14.12 -22.31 -1.69
CA PRO A 273 15.46 -22.35 -2.26
C PRO A 273 16.54 -22.85 -1.30
N ASP A 274 16.30 -22.71 0.01
CA ASP A 274 17.14 -23.33 1.04
C ASP A 274 16.78 -24.82 1.18
N ARG A 275 17.75 -25.69 0.86
CA ARG A 275 17.58 -27.14 0.87
C ARG A 275 17.32 -27.71 2.27
N ASP A 276 17.84 -27.09 3.33
CA ASP A 276 17.59 -27.55 4.70
C ASP A 276 16.11 -27.36 5.06
N VAL A 277 15.58 -26.16 4.79
CA VAL A 277 14.16 -25.84 4.98
C VAL A 277 13.27 -26.81 4.18
N ALA A 278 13.58 -27.02 2.90
CA ALA A 278 12.82 -27.94 2.06
C ALA A 278 12.83 -29.38 2.60
N ALA A 279 13.99 -29.90 3.02
CA ALA A 279 14.12 -31.26 3.56
C ALA A 279 13.30 -31.44 4.85
N ARG A 280 13.41 -30.47 5.78
CA ARG A 280 12.65 -30.45 7.04
C ARG A 280 11.15 -30.39 6.80
N ALA A 281 10.71 -29.60 5.82
CA ALA A 281 9.29 -29.45 5.49
C ALA A 281 8.70 -30.75 4.93
N ASN A 282 9.45 -31.44 4.05
CA ASN A 282 9.05 -32.74 3.52
C ASN A 282 8.96 -33.80 4.64
N LYS A 283 9.90 -33.80 5.59
CA LYS A 283 9.88 -34.72 6.74
C LYS A 283 8.65 -34.48 7.63
N LEU A 284 8.37 -33.21 7.96
CA LEU A 284 7.23 -32.83 8.78
C LEU A 284 5.90 -33.21 8.14
N GLN A 285 5.74 -33.00 6.83
CA GLN A 285 4.51 -33.35 6.14
C GLN A 285 4.32 -34.87 6.01
N ALA A 286 5.41 -35.64 5.82
CA ALA A 286 5.32 -37.11 5.84
C ALA A 286 4.89 -37.64 7.22
N ALA A 287 5.39 -37.03 8.30
CA ALA A 287 4.98 -37.36 9.67
C ALA A 287 3.55 -36.90 9.99
N GLY A 288 3.14 -35.72 9.50
CA GLY A 288 1.79 -35.17 9.68
C GLY A 288 0.73 -35.84 8.82
N SER A 289 1.08 -36.36 7.63
CA SER A 289 0.18 -37.16 6.78
C SER A 289 -0.17 -38.51 7.43
N LEU A 290 0.64 -38.98 8.37
CA LEU A 290 0.33 -40.14 9.23
C LEU A 290 -0.56 -39.75 10.42
N ALA A 291 -0.70 -38.46 10.71
CA ALA A 291 -1.46 -37.88 11.83
C ALA A 291 -2.62 -36.99 11.37
N ALA A 292 -3.02 -37.05 10.09
CA ALA A 292 -4.37 -36.64 9.71
C ALA A 292 -5.27 -37.56 10.51
N ASP A 293 -5.82 -37.02 11.60
CA ASP A 293 -6.61 -37.72 12.59
C ASP A 293 -7.83 -38.28 11.85
N SER A 294 -7.68 -39.48 11.29
CA SER A 294 -8.68 -40.13 10.45
C SER A 294 -9.98 -40.21 11.22
N GLU A 295 -9.88 -40.35 12.54
CA GLU A 295 -11.02 -40.36 13.45
C GLU A 295 -11.75 -39.01 13.52
N LEU A 296 -11.04 -37.88 13.46
CA LEU A 296 -11.65 -36.54 13.39
C LEU A 296 -12.31 -36.30 12.03
N TRP A 297 -11.63 -36.69 10.96
CA TRP A 297 -12.18 -36.62 9.60
C TRP A 297 -13.41 -37.51 9.45
N ASP A 298 -13.34 -38.75 9.93
CA ASP A 298 -14.44 -39.71 9.91
C ASP A 298 -15.61 -39.20 10.75
N ARG A 299 -15.36 -38.58 11.91
CA ARG A 299 -16.40 -37.91 12.71
C ARG A 299 -17.08 -36.76 11.96
N TYR A 300 -16.32 -35.85 11.36
CA TYR A 300 -16.90 -34.74 10.61
C TYR A 300 -17.62 -35.23 9.35
N HIS A 301 -17.07 -36.26 8.69
CA HIS A 301 -17.68 -36.87 7.51
C HIS A 301 -18.97 -37.60 7.88
N ALA A 302 -19.00 -38.34 8.99
CA ALA A 302 -20.21 -38.98 9.51
C ALA A 302 -21.28 -37.95 9.89
N ALA A 303 -20.90 -36.80 10.45
CA ALA A 303 -21.84 -35.72 10.77
C ALA A 303 -22.53 -35.12 9.52
N LEU A 304 -21.95 -35.25 8.32
CA LEU A 304 -22.62 -34.82 7.08
C LEU A 304 -23.81 -35.70 6.70
N ALA A 305 -23.91 -36.92 7.25
CA ALA A 305 -25.07 -37.78 7.05
C ALA A 305 -26.26 -37.40 7.94
N GLU A 306 -26.05 -36.56 8.97
CA GLU A 306 -27.11 -36.06 9.83
C GLU A 306 -27.85 -34.87 9.17
N PRO A 307 -29.17 -34.76 9.31
CA PRO A 307 -29.90 -33.58 8.85
C PRO A 307 -29.43 -32.33 9.61
N GLY A 308 -29.05 -31.28 8.88
CA GLY A 308 -28.64 -30.02 9.49
C GLY A 308 -29.77 -29.34 10.26
N ASP A 309 -29.47 -28.79 11.45
CA ASP A 309 -30.38 -27.94 12.22
C ASP A 309 -30.27 -26.47 11.78
N LEU A 310 -31.31 -26.01 11.08
CA LEU A 310 -31.39 -24.63 10.57
C LEU A 310 -31.37 -23.57 11.68
N SER A 311 -31.98 -23.84 12.83
CA SER A 311 -32.05 -22.87 13.93
C SER A 311 -30.70 -22.71 14.59
N ALA A 312 -30.01 -23.82 14.86
CA ALA A 312 -28.64 -23.81 15.40
C ALA A 312 -27.66 -23.20 14.40
N GLY A 313 -27.79 -23.53 13.11
CA GLY A 313 -26.99 -22.96 12.03
C GLY A 313 -27.13 -21.44 11.94
N LYS A 314 -28.35 -20.91 12.07
CA LYS A 314 -28.61 -19.45 12.10
C LYS A 314 -27.88 -18.75 13.26
N LEU A 315 -27.84 -19.35 14.44
CA LEU A 315 -27.13 -18.79 15.60
C LEU A 315 -25.60 -18.77 15.38
N LEU A 316 -25.04 -19.85 14.83
CA LEU A 316 -23.62 -19.92 14.51
C LEU A 316 -23.24 -18.93 13.41
N PHE A 317 -24.04 -18.82 12.35
CA PHE A 317 -23.85 -17.83 11.29
C PHE A 317 -23.88 -16.41 11.85
N ALA A 318 -24.87 -16.10 12.69
CA ALA A 318 -25.00 -14.79 13.34
C ALA A 318 -23.75 -14.43 14.15
N LYS A 319 -23.16 -15.41 14.84
CA LYS A 319 -22.00 -15.22 15.72
C LYS A 319 -20.66 -15.16 14.99
N HIS A 320 -20.49 -15.93 13.91
CA HIS A 320 -19.17 -16.17 13.32
C HIS A 320 -19.01 -15.65 11.88
N CYS A 321 -20.11 -15.47 11.15
CA CYS A 321 -20.07 -15.21 9.71
C CYS A 321 -20.52 -13.79 9.33
N THR A 322 -21.34 -13.14 10.17
CA THR A 322 -21.96 -11.82 9.89
C THR A 322 -20.97 -10.67 9.78
N ALA A 323 -19.77 -10.82 10.34
CA ALA A 323 -18.69 -9.84 10.21
C ALA A 323 -18.29 -9.63 8.73
N CYS A 324 -18.46 -10.65 7.88
CA CYS A 324 -18.05 -10.58 6.47
C CYS A 324 -19.16 -10.98 5.48
N HIS A 325 -20.07 -11.88 5.84
CA HIS A 325 -21.13 -12.39 4.95
C HIS A 325 -22.52 -11.92 5.37
N ARG A 326 -23.42 -11.78 4.39
CA ARG A 326 -24.82 -11.44 4.60
C ARG A 326 -25.74 -12.57 4.14
N LEU A 327 -26.60 -13.05 5.03
CA LEU A 327 -27.62 -14.07 4.74
C LEU A 327 -28.92 -13.70 5.45
N ASP A 328 -30.08 -13.87 4.79
CA ASP A 328 -31.40 -13.49 5.31
C ASP A 328 -31.47 -12.03 5.84
N GLY A 329 -30.71 -11.12 5.23
CA GLY A 329 -30.65 -9.71 5.64
C GLY A 329 -29.79 -9.43 6.88
N ILE A 330 -29.10 -10.42 7.43
CA ILE A 330 -28.24 -10.30 8.61
C ILE A 330 -26.76 -10.40 8.19
N GLY A 331 -25.95 -9.42 8.60
CA GLY A 331 -24.50 -9.36 8.37
C GLY A 331 -24.03 -8.34 7.32
N SER A 332 -22.74 -8.38 6.99
CA SER A 332 -22.07 -7.40 6.11
C SER A 332 -21.88 -7.94 4.69
N ALA A 333 -21.88 -7.07 3.67
CA ALA A 333 -21.72 -7.46 2.26
C ALA A 333 -20.25 -7.36 1.79
N VAL A 334 -19.35 -8.04 2.49
CA VAL A 334 -17.90 -8.00 2.21
C VAL A 334 -17.44 -9.27 1.48
N GLY A 335 -17.99 -10.44 1.84
CA GLY A 335 -17.84 -11.70 1.12
C GLY A 335 -18.96 -11.94 0.09
N PRO A 336 -18.82 -12.95 -0.78
CA PRO A 336 -19.76 -13.24 -1.87
C PRO A 336 -21.21 -13.45 -1.41
#